data_AF-A0A4D4KZV4-F1
#
_entry.id   AF-A0A4D4KZV4-F1
#
_cell.length_a   1.000
_cell.length_b   1.000
_cell.length_c   1.000
_cell.angle_alpha   90.00
_cell.angle_beta   90.00
_cell.angle_gamma   90.00
#
_symmetry.space_group_name_H-M   'P 1'
#
loop_
_entity.id
_entity.type
_entity.pdbx_description
1 polymer ?
#
loop_
_entity_poly.entity_id
_entity_poly.type
_entity_poly.pdbx_seq_one_letter_code
_entity_poly.pdbx_strand_id
1 'polypeptide(L)'
;MPGVGEREAPPLGDLMPWSVGPLRLGRTWVMAPDAASLGARWERLTRAGDEAARAALFRPTRARTVHSSVPQLPGQATSTARLAREDGPCPEPVRIAHGPFDQQWLIPDHRLIDAARPELWRVADDRQIHVIEAAGPDPDPVLTFSALLPDGHSPRAAPAGSVRSTAAPAGRSPISRPGCWTTSPRGSAAR
;
A
#
# COMPACT_ATOMS: atom_id res chain seq x y z
N MET A 1 14.37 39.59 13.17
CA MET A 1 14.23 38.25 12.56
C MET A 1 12.92 38.23 11.80
N PRO A 2 12.91 38.36 10.46
CA PRO A 2 11.66 38.26 9.72
C PRO A 2 11.17 36.81 9.82
N GLY A 3 9.89 36.66 10.19
CA GLY A 3 9.24 35.36 10.29
C GLY A 3 9.16 34.74 8.91
N VAL A 4 9.56 33.46 8.81
CA VAL A 4 9.38 32.65 7.60
C VAL A 4 7.88 32.56 7.37
N GLY A 5 7.38 33.33 6.40
CA GLY A 5 5.99 33.21 5.97
C GLY A 5 5.78 31.83 5.38
N GLU A 6 4.60 31.24 5.59
CA GLU A 6 4.17 29.92 5.10
C GLU A 6 4.36 29.67 3.58
N ARG A 7 4.78 30.69 2.83
CA ARG A 7 5.01 30.67 1.38
C ARG A 7 6.41 30.25 0.91
N GLU A 8 7.36 29.98 1.81
CA GLU A 8 8.74 29.66 1.44
C GLU A 8 9.09 28.15 1.50
N ALA A 9 8.16 27.31 1.95
CA ALA A 9 8.37 25.87 1.96
C ALA A 9 8.23 25.29 0.54
N PRO A 10 9.20 24.49 0.04
CA PRO A 10 9.07 23.84 -1.26
C PRO A 10 7.87 22.88 -1.25
N PRO A 11 7.16 22.74 -2.40
CA PRO A 11 6.04 21.82 -2.48
C PRO A 11 6.49 20.39 -2.19
N LEU A 12 5.60 19.57 -1.65
CA LEU A 12 5.92 18.18 -1.30
C LEU A 12 6.44 17.38 -2.51
N GLY A 13 5.95 17.68 -3.71
CA GLY A 13 6.45 17.10 -4.96
C GLY A 13 7.91 17.42 -5.25
N ASP A 14 8.43 18.56 -4.80
CA ASP A 14 9.85 18.89 -4.94
C ASP A 14 10.69 18.17 -3.89
N LEU A 15 10.18 18.00 -2.67
CA LEU A 15 10.89 17.28 -1.61
C LEU A 15 10.92 15.77 -1.83
N MET A 16 9.83 15.21 -2.37
CA MET A 16 9.61 13.79 -2.61
C MET A 16 9.13 13.57 -4.05
N PRO A 17 10.02 13.68 -5.04
CA PRO A 17 9.68 13.66 -6.48
C PRO A 17 9.01 12.37 -6.95
N TRP A 18 9.20 11.26 -6.22
CA TRP A 18 8.57 10.00 -6.57
C TRP A 18 7.23 9.82 -5.85
N SER A 19 6.17 9.57 -6.62
CA SER A 19 4.83 9.25 -6.13
C SER A 19 4.19 8.18 -6.98
N VAL A 20 3.31 7.40 -6.38
CA VAL A 20 2.49 6.39 -7.06
C VAL A 20 1.04 6.51 -6.61
N GLY A 21 0.11 6.06 -7.45
CA GLY A 21 -1.30 5.97 -7.03
C GLY A 21 -1.48 4.88 -5.95
N PRO A 22 -2.55 4.94 -5.16
CA PRO A 22 -2.82 3.94 -4.13
C PRO A 22 -3.07 2.54 -4.70
N LEU A 23 -3.11 1.56 -3.80
CA LEU A 23 -3.59 0.22 -4.12
C LEU A 23 -5.03 0.29 -4.61
N ARG A 24 -5.38 -0.57 -5.57
CA ARG A 24 -6.77 -0.80 -5.95
C ARG A 24 -7.05 -2.28 -5.79
N LEU A 25 -7.82 -2.65 -4.78
CA LEU A 25 -8.13 -4.05 -4.55
C LEU A 25 -9.09 -4.59 -5.61
N GLY A 26 -10.14 -3.82 -5.95
CA GLY A 26 -11.18 -4.23 -6.90
C GLY A 26 -12.19 -5.22 -6.34
N ARG A 27 -11.96 -5.69 -5.10
CA ARG A 27 -12.81 -6.61 -4.34
C ARG A 27 -12.53 -6.40 -2.86
N THR A 28 -13.56 -6.49 -2.03
CA THR A 28 -13.46 -6.19 -0.59
C THR A 28 -13.10 -7.41 0.24
N TRP A 29 -13.41 -8.63 -0.23
CA TRP A 29 -13.25 -9.85 0.58
C TRP A 29 -11.78 -10.18 0.89
N VAL A 30 -10.83 -9.65 0.12
CA VAL A 30 -9.37 -9.86 0.29
C VAL A 30 -8.79 -9.04 1.45
N MET A 31 -9.61 -8.18 2.07
CA MET A 31 -9.29 -7.34 3.21
C MET A 31 -10.30 -7.58 4.35
N ALA A 32 -9.85 -7.55 5.60
CA ALA A 32 -10.69 -7.75 6.78
C ALA A 32 -10.05 -7.16 8.05
N PRO A 33 -10.84 -6.86 9.10
CA PRO A 33 -10.30 -6.44 10.40
C PRO A 33 -9.52 -7.56 11.13
N ASP A 34 -9.68 -8.83 10.74
CA ASP A 34 -8.99 -9.97 11.33
C ASP A 34 -8.46 -10.97 10.27
N ALA A 35 -7.32 -11.58 10.57
CA ALA A 35 -6.65 -12.51 9.65
C ALA A 35 -7.41 -13.85 9.50
N ALA A 36 -8.12 -14.29 10.53
CA ALA A 36 -8.85 -15.57 10.51
C ALA A 36 -9.99 -15.55 9.49
N SER A 37 -10.71 -14.44 9.40
CA SER A 37 -11.72 -14.16 8.38
C SER A 37 -11.14 -14.28 6.97
N LEU A 38 -9.91 -13.82 6.73
CA LEU A 38 -9.25 -13.96 5.43
C LEU A 38 -8.92 -15.41 5.11
N GLY A 39 -8.39 -16.14 6.09
CA GLY A 39 -8.14 -17.58 5.97
C GLY A 39 -9.41 -18.36 5.60
N ALA A 40 -10.52 -18.11 6.32
CA ALA A 40 -11.80 -18.76 6.04
C ALA A 40 -12.37 -18.40 4.65
N ARG A 41 -12.23 -17.15 4.21
CA ARG A 41 -12.65 -16.71 2.86
C ARG A 41 -11.80 -17.35 1.77
N TRP A 42 -10.49 -17.43 1.98
CA TRP A 42 -9.56 -18.11 1.07
C TRP A 42 -9.91 -19.60 0.93
N GLU A 43 -10.11 -20.27 2.06
CA GLU A 43 -10.50 -21.68 2.09
C GLU A 43 -11.84 -21.93 1.37
N ARG A 44 -12.82 -21.03 1.56
CA ARG A 44 -14.08 -21.08 0.81
C ARG A 44 -13.86 -20.92 -0.71
N LEU A 45 -12.93 -20.08 -1.11
CA LEU A 45 -12.59 -19.86 -2.52
C LEU A 45 -11.90 -21.08 -3.14
N THR A 46 -10.90 -21.65 -2.46
CA THR A 46 -10.13 -22.81 -2.95
C THR A 46 -10.95 -24.11 -2.91
N ARG A 47 -11.91 -24.23 -2.00
CA ARG A 47 -12.85 -25.38 -1.97
C ARG A 47 -14.12 -25.20 -2.81
N ALA A 48 -14.22 -24.13 -3.58
CA ALA A 48 -15.31 -23.99 -4.53
C ALA A 48 -15.29 -25.19 -5.51
N GLY A 49 -16.43 -25.88 -5.64
CA GLY A 49 -16.50 -27.18 -6.33
C GLY A 49 -16.18 -27.11 -7.82
N ASP A 50 -16.62 -26.06 -8.51
CA ASP A 50 -16.30 -25.80 -9.91
C ASP A 50 -15.73 -24.39 -10.12
N GLU A 51 -15.20 -24.18 -11.32
CA GLU A 51 -14.57 -22.91 -11.70
C GLU A 51 -15.56 -21.74 -11.72
N ALA A 52 -16.84 -21.98 -12.06
CA ALA A 52 -17.87 -20.95 -12.10
C ALA A 52 -18.20 -20.44 -10.68
N ALA A 53 -18.35 -21.35 -9.72
CA ALA A 53 -18.53 -21.04 -8.31
C ALA A 53 -17.30 -20.32 -7.75
N ARG A 54 -16.10 -20.76 -8.12
CA ARG A 54 -14.85 -20.08 -7.74
C ARG A 54 -14.80 -18.66 -8.28
N ALA A 55 -15.14 -18.46 -9.56
CA ALA A 55 -15.20 -17.14 -10.17
C ALA A 55 -16.25 -16.25 -9.49
N ALA A 56 -17.44 -16.78 -9.17
CA ALA A 56 -18.47 -16.04 -8.46
C ALA A 56 -18.00 -15.53 -7.08
N LEU A 57 -17.28 -16.36 -6.33
CA LEU A 57 -16.67 -15.97 -5.05
C LEU A 57 -15.52 -14.97 -5.25
N PHE A 58 -14.69 -15.16 -6.27
CA PHE A 58 -13.55 -14.31 -6.56
C PHE A 58 -13.96 -12.87 -6.91
N ARG A 59 -15.08 -12.71 -7.64
CA ARG A 59 -15.55 -11.43 -8.23
C ARG A 59 -14.54 -10.87 -9.24
N PRO A 60 -14.52 -11.39 -10.49
CA PRO A 60 -13.60 -10.96 -11.52
C PRO A 60 -13.87 -9.51 -11.89
N THR A 61 -12.81 -8.79 -12.22
CA THR A 61 -12.87 -7.44 -12.81
C THR A 61 -12.17 -7.48 -14.16
N ARG A 62 -12.21 -6.37 -14.90
CA ARG A 62 -11.39 -6.21 -16.10
C ARG A 62 -9.89 -6.40 -15.87
N ALA A 63 -9.42 -6.19 -14.64
CA ALA A 63 -8.00 -6.22 -14.31
C ALA A 63 -7.54 -7.60 -13.82
N ARG A 64 -8.43 -8.34 -13.12
CA ARG A 64 -8.10 -9.64 -12.54
C ARG A 64 -9.27 -10.61 -12.71
N THR A 65 -8.95 -11.80 -13.20
CA THR A 65 -9.80 -12.99 -13.26
C THR A 65 -9.11 -14.17 -12.55
N VAL A 66 -9.84 -15.27 -12.35
CA VAL A 66 -9.26 -16.51 -11.79
C VAL A 66 -8.15 -17.12 -12.66
N HIS A 67 -8.00 -16.67 -13.91
CA HIS A 67 -6.95 -17.11 -14.83
C HIS A 67 -5.76 -16.16 -14.91
N SER A 68 -5.78 -15.06 -14.15
CA SER A 68 -4.68 -14.09 -14.14
C SER A 68 -3.38 -14.76 -13.76
N SER A 69 -2.33 -14.51 -14.55
CA SER A 69 -0.97 -14.96 -14.29
C SER A 69 -0.11 -13.73 -14.13
N VAL A 70 0.38 -13.51 -12.91
CA VAL A 70 1.18 -12.34 -12.53
C VAL A 70 2.34 -12.79 -11.64
N PRO A 71 3.47 -12.06 -11.64
CA PRO A 71 4.57 -12.36 -10.73
C PRO A 71 4.15 -12.13 -9.27
N GLN A 72 4.87 -12.77 -8.36
CA GLN A 72 4.77 -12.52 -6.92
C GLN A 72 4.97 -11.05 -6.60
N LEU A 73 4.33 -10.59 -5.51
CA LEU A 73 4.66 -9.29 -4.98
C LEU A 73 6.04 -9.34 -4.31
N PRO A 74 6.85 -8.28 -4.45
CA PRO A 74 8.11 -8.17 -3.75
C PRO A 74 7.94 -8.40 -2.24
N GLY A 75 8.79 -9.27 -1.68
CA GLY A 75 8.74 -9.64 -0.26
C GLY A 75 7.63 -10.62 0.13
N GLN A 76 6.84 -11.13 -0.84
CA GLN A 76 5.71 -12.02 -0.57
C GLN A 76 5.93 -13.41 -1.19
N ALA A 77 5.66 -14.45 -0.40
CA ALA A 77 5.77 -15.84 -0.83
C ALA A 77 4.41 -16.39 -1.28
N THR A 78 3.91 -15.94 -2.43
CA THR A 78 2.60 -16.36 -2.97
C THR A 78 2.73 -17.25 -4.20
N SER A 79 1.75 -18.12 -4.46
CA SER A 79 1.72 -18.90 -5.70
C SER A 79 1.61 -18.00 -6.94
N THR A 80 2.35 -18.34 -8.01
CA THR A 80 2.18 -17.73 -9.34
C THR A 80 1.26 -18.53 -10.25
N ALA A 81 0.76 -19.69 -9.78
CA ALA A 81 -0.21 -20.48 -10.52
C ALA A 81 -1.49 -19.68 -10.74
N ARG A 82 -2.36 -20.12 -11.66
CA ARG A 82 -3.66 -19.46 -11.85
C ARG A 82 -4.57 -19.81 -10.68
N LEU A 83 -5.33 -18.83 -10.20
CA LEU A 83 -6.26 -19.02 -9.08
C LEU A 83 -7.33 -20.07 -9.37
N ALA A 84 -7.67 -20.31 -10.65
CA ALA A 84 -8.57 -21.38 -11.09
C ALA A 84 -8.08 -22.80 -10.69
N ARG A 85 -6.78 -22.98 -10.47
CA ARG A 85 -6.16 -24.25 -10.07
C ARG A 85 -5.53 -24.20 -8.68
N GLU A 86 -5.77 -23.13 -7.94
CA GLU A 86 -5.20 -22.95 -6.62
C GLU A 86 -5.87 -23.88 -5.59
N ASP A 87 -5.04 -24.56 -4.82
CA ASP A 87 -5.38 -25.47 -3.73
C ASP A 87 -4.50 -25.25 -2.48
N GLY A 88 -3.54 -24.32 -2.55
CA GLY A 88 -2.60 -24.02 -1.48
C GLY A 88 -3.22 -23.29 -0.28
N PRO A 89 -2.45 -23.19 0.81
CA PRO A 89 -2.87 -22.45 2.01
C PRO A 89 -3.06 -20.96 1.70
N CYS A 90 -3.82 -20.27 2.54
CA CYS A 90 -3.92 -18.82 2.45
C CYS A 90 -2.53 -18.21 2.62
N PRO A 91 -2.09 -17.28 1.75
CA PRO A 91 -0.93 -16.47 2.02
C PRO A 91 -1.07 -15.76 3.36
N GLU A 92 0.03 -15.63 4.10
CA GLU A 92 0.02 -14.95 5.41
C GLU A 92 -0.48 -13.52 5.24
N PRO A 93 -1.63 -13.14 5.86
CA PRO A 93 -2.15 -11.80 5.72
C PRO A 93 -1.19 -10.76 6.29
N VAL A 94 -1.10 -9.60 5.64
CA VAL A 94 -0.26 -8.47 6.08
C VAL A 94 -1.12 -7.34 6.60
N ARG A 95 -0.61 -6.58 7.57
CA ARG A 95 -1.27 -5.36 8.04
C ARG A 95 -1.04 -4.21 7.07
N ILE A 96 -2.11 -3.49 6.76
CA ILE A 96 -2.12 -2.32 5.90
C ILE A 96 -2.86 -1.17 6.61
N ALA A 97 -2.56 0.06 6.20
CA ALA A 97 -3.33 1.23 6.64
C ALA A 97 -4.59 1.39 5.78
N HIS A 98 -5.76 1.44 6.44
CA HIS A 98 -7.07 1.63 5.82
C HIS A 98 -7.57 3.06 6.08
N GLY A 99 -6.88 4.03 5.51
CA GLY A 99 -7.07 5.44 5.86
C GLY A 99 -6.46 5.82 7.22
N PRO A 100 -6.82 7.00 7.76
CA PRO A 100 -6.20 7.53 8.96
C PRO A 100 -6.64 6.74 10.20
N PHE A 101 -5.66 6.24 10.95
CA PHE A 101 -5.83 5.55 12.23
C PHE A 101 -6.60 4.22 12.21
N ASP A 102 -6.89 3.66 11.03
CA ASP A 102 -7.43 2.31 10.89
C ASP A 102 -6.41 1.36 10.26
N GLN A 103 -6.42 0.11 10.73
CA GLN A 103 -5.56 -0.96 10.22
C GLN A 103 -6.40 -2.16 9.89
N GLN A 104 -6.16 -2.72 8.72
CA GLN A 104 -6.80 -3.95 8.29
C GLN A 104 -5.76 -4.96 7.83
N TRP A 105 -6.18 -6.22 7.77
CA TRP A 105 -5.41 -7.29 7.17
C TRP A 105 -5.75 -7.39 5.69
N LEU A 106 -4.75 -7.70 4.87
CA LEU A 106 -4.85 -7.90 3.44
C LEU A 106 -4.16 -9.22 3.07
N ILE A 107 -4.76 -10.01 2.18
CA ILE A 107 -4.06 -11.14 1.55
C ILE A 107 -3.08 -10.57 0.50
N PRO A 108 -1.75 -10.68 0.69
CA PRO A 108 -0.75 -10.02 -0.15
C PRO A 108 -0.47 -10.79 -1.45
N ASP A 109 -1.52 -11.15 -2.19
CA ASP A 109 -1.42 -11.90 -3.45
C ASP A 109 -1.75 -11.01 -4.65
N HIS A 110 -0.79 -10.88 -5.56
CA HIS A 110 -0.92 -10.03 -6.75
C HIS A 110 -2.11 -10.41 -7.64
N ARG A 111 -2.50 -11.69 -7.64
CA ARG A 111 -3.63 -12.21 -8.43
C ARG A 111 -4.96 -11.67 -7.92
N LEU A 112 -5.02 -11.31 -6.63
CA LEU A 112 -6.22 -10.82 -5.95
C LEU A 112 -6.38 -9.30 -5.98
N ILE A 113 -5.36 -8.55 -6.43
CA ILE A 113 -5.32 -7.09 -6.33
C ILE A 113 -5.29 -6.47 -7.74
N ASP A 114 -6.32 -5.66 -8.07
CA ASP A 114 -6.47 -5.03 -9.38
C ASP A 114 -5.30 -4.11 -9.77
N ALA A 115 -4.80 -3.32 -8.82
CA ALA A 115 -3.59 -2.51 -8.98
C ALA A 115 -2.75 -2.63 -7.71
N ALA A 116 -1.81 -3.56 -7.72
CA ALA A 116 -1.04 -3.92 -6.54
C ALA A 116 0.17 -3.03 -6.27
N ARG A 117 0.56 -2.16 -7.20
CA ARG A 117 1.70 -1.23 -7.06
C ARG A 117 2.96 -1.92 -6.50
N PRO A 118 3.54 -2.93 -7.19
CA PRO A 118 4.69 -3.69 -6.68
C PRO A 118 5.84 -2.82 -6.15
N GLU A 119 5.99 -1.62 -6.69
CA GLU A 119 6.92 -0.59 -6.24
C GLU A 119 6.73 -0.13 -4.79
N LEU A 120 5.51 -0.07 -4.27
CA LEU A 120 5.27 0.17 -2.84
C LEU A 120 5.70 -1.04 -1.99
N TRP A 121 5.52 -2.26 -2.49
CA TRP A 121 5.94 -3.48 -1.79
C TRP A 121 7.46 -3.64 -1.74
N ARG A 122 8.19 -3.19 -2.76
CA ARG A 122 9.68 -3.23 -2.75
C ARG A 122 10.28 -2.39 -1.65
N VAL A 123 9.60 -1.29 -1.31
CA VAL A 123 10.05 -0.35 -0.29
C VAL A 123 9.35 -0.59 1.03
N ALA A 124 8.34 -1.46 1.12
CA ALA A 124 7.69 -1.76 2.38
C ALA A 124 8.68 -2.52 3.29
N ASP A 125 9.22 -1.82 4.29
CA ASP A 125 10.04 -2.37 5.37
C ASP A 125 9.68 -1.67 6.70
N ASP A 126 10.16 -2.21 7.82
CA ASP A 126 9.84 -1.71 9.17
C ASP A 126 10.35 -0.29 9.47
N ARG A 127 11.06 0.34 8.53
CA ARG A 127 11.67 1.66 8.69
C ARG A 127 11.09 2.70 7.74
N GLN A 128 10.25 2.30 6.78
CA GLN A 128 9.69 3.26 5.84
C GLN A 128 8.47 3.97 6.40
N ILE A 129 8.37 5.25 6.05
CA ILE A 129 7.17 6.06 6.23
C ILE A 129 6.64 6.42 4.84
N HIS A 130 5.35 6.17 4.65
CA HIS A 130 4.55 6.59 3.52
C HIS A 130 3.83 7.89 3.86
N VAL A 131 3.89 8.86 2.95
CA VAL A 131 3.09 10.08 2.96
C VAL A 131 1.95 9.88 1.98
N ILE A 132 0.72 10.02 2.46
CA ILE A 132 -0.51 9.88 1.70
C ILE A 132 -1.12 11.26 1.52
N GLU A 133 -1.34 11.64 0.27
CA GLU A 133 -1.96 12.90 -0.12
C GLU A 133 -3.41 12.62 -0.56
N ALA A 134 -4.38 13.19 0.15
CA ALA A 134 -5.78 13.07 -0.23
C ALA A 134 -6.01 13.71 -1.60
N ALA A 135 -6.79 13.05 -2.48
CA ALA A 135 -7.17 13.71 -3.73
C ALA A 135 -8.16 14.85 -3.44
N GLY A 136 -8.06 15.94 -4.19
CA GLY A 136 -8.99 17.04 -4.08
C GLY A 136 -8.49 18.28 -4.80
N PRO A 137 -9.38 19.24 -5.10
CA PRO A 137 -9.00 20.54 -5.66
C PRO A 137 -8.44 21.50 -4.60
N ASP A 138 -8.37 21.08 -3.34
CA ASP A 138 -7.94 21.91 -2.22
C ASP A 138 -6.45 22.26 -2.37
N PRO A 139 -6.06 23.54 -2.33
CA PRO A 139 -4.66 23.94 -2.33
C PRO A 139 -3.88 23.41 -1.12
N ASP A 140 -4.55 23.09 -0.01
CA ASP A 140 -3.93 22.56 1.21
C ASP A 140 -4.32 21.07 1.41
N PRO A 141 -3.63 20.13 0.74
CA PRO A 141 -4.00 18.73 0.79
C PRO A 141 -3.80 18.16 2.18
N VAL A 142 -4.80 17.40 2.66
CA VAL A 142 -4.67 16.65 3.91
C VAL A 142 -3.62 15.56 3.73
N LEU A 143 -2.55 15.64 4.52
CA LEU A 143 -1.48 14.64 4.55
C LEU A 143 -1.68 13.66 5.70
N THR A 144 -1.52 12.38 5.43
CA THR A 144 -1.43 11.32 6.44
C THR A 144 -0.11 10.60 6.32
N PHE A 145 0.46 10.18 7.45
CA PHE A 145 1.71 9.43 7.51
C PHE A 145 1.45 8.03 8.06
N SER A 146 2.04 7.02 7.44
CA SER A 146 1.88 5.63 7.86
C SER A 146 3.17 4.84 7.66
N ALA A 147 3.53 4.01 8.63
CA ALA A 147 4.57 2.99 8.45
C ALA A 147 4.05 1.73 7.74
N LEU A 148 2.73 1.56 7.69
CA LEU A 148 2.08 0.47 6.95
C LEU A 148 1.75 0.90 5.53
N LEU A 149 1.75 -0.06 4.62
CA LEU A 149 1.32 0.11 3.23
C LEU A 149 -0.11 0.69 3.19
N PRO A 150 -0.33 1.86 2.57
CA PRO A 150 -1.65 2.47 2.52
C PRO A 150 -2.46 1.93 1.34
N ASP A 151 -3.74 1.63 1.59
CA ASP A 151 -4.68 1.25 0.54
C ASP A 151 -5.34 2.44 -0.17
N GLY A 152 -5.10 3.65 0.35
CA GLY A 152 -5.65 4.90 -0.18
C GLY A 152 -7.09 5.20 0.22
N HIS A 153 -7.67 4.45 1.16
CA HIS A 153 -8.96 4.76 1.73
C HIS A 153 -8.90 6.09 2.51
N SER A 154 -9.98 6.86 2.46
CA SER A 154 -10.19 8.02 3.32
C SER A 154 -11.67 8.10 3.70
N PRO A 155 -12.02 8.14 4.99
CA PRO A 155 -13.40 8.15 5.45
C PRO A 155 -14.08 9.52 5.27
N ARG A 156 -13.30 10.60 5.17
CA ARG A 156 -13.82 11.99 5.17
C ARG A 156 -13.28 12.88 4.05
N ALA A 157 -12.30 12.40 3.28
CA ALA A 157 -11.77 13.09 2.11
C ALA A 157 -11.94 12.21 0.87
N ALA A 158 -11.61 12.76 -0.31
CA ALA A 158 -11.50 11.92 -1.49
C ALA A 158 -10.40 10.86 -1.27
N PRO A 159 -10.49 9.70 -1.95
CA PRO A 159 -9.45 8.67 -1.87
C PRO A 159 -8.08 9.26 -2.18
N ALA A 160 -7.01 8.63 -1.70
CA ALA A 160 -5.66 9.12 -1.93
C ALA A 160 -5.38 9.33 -3.42
N GLY A 161 -4.89 10.52 -3.77
CA GLY A 161 -4.45 10.84 -5.13
C GLY A 161 -3.03 10.35 -5.39
N SER A 162 -2.18 10.46 -4.35
CA SER A 162 -0.78 10.07 -4.43
C SER A 162 -0.29 9.47 -3.11
N VAL A 163 0.62 8.50 -3.22
CA VAL A 163 1.37 7.89 -2.13
C VAL A 163 2.85 8.08 -2.43
N ARG A 164 3.58 8.64 -1.48
CA ARG A 164 5.03 8.88 -1.58
C ARG A 164 5.73 8.10 -0.47
N SER A 165 6.81 7.41 -0.81
CA SER A 165 7.62 6.66 0.17
C SER A 165 8.94 7.38 0.41
N THR A 166 9.44 7.27 1.63
CA THR A 166 10.73 7.84 2.03
C THR A 166 11.92 7.19 1.32
N ALA A 167 11.84 5.91 0.93
CA ALA A 167 12.82 5.23 0.08
C ALA A 167 12.32 5.00 -1.35
N ALA A 168 13.22 5.11 -2.33
CA ALA A 168 12.94 4.81 -3.74
C ALA A 168 13.09 3.31 -4.04
N PRO A 169 12.31 2.76 -5.00
CA PRO A 169 12.40 1.36 -5.40
C PRO A 169 13.75 0.96 -6.05
N ALA A 170 14.67 1.90 -6.32
CA ALA A 170 15.95 1.68 -7.00
C ALA A 170 17.19 1.68 -6.08
N GLY A 171 17.03 1.81 -4.75
CA GLY A 171 18.14 1.76 -3.81
C GLY A 171 17.80 2.47 -2.51
N ARG A 172 18.35 1.97 -1.39
CA ARG A 172 18.11 2.39 0.01
C ARG A 172 18.60 3.82 0.33
N SER A 173 18.53 4.73 -0.62
CA SER A 173 18.77 6.15 -0.38
C SER A 173 17.42 6.84 -0.19
N PRO A 174 17.26 7.66 0.86
CA PRO A 174 16.05 8.44 1.03
C PRO A 174 15.81 9.31 -0.21
N ILE A 175 14.56 9.43 -0.67
CA ILE A 175 14.17 10.23 -1.86
C ILE A 175 14.23 11.74 -1.58
N SER A 176 14.75 12.16 -0.42
CA SER A 176 14.86 13.57 -0.10
C SER A 176 15.88 14.27 -1.00
N ARG A 177 15.54 15.47 -1.47
CA ARG A 177 16.55 16.35 -2.08
C ARG A 177 17.67 16.62 -1.07
N PRO A 178 18.95 16.54 -1.49
CA PRO A 178 20.08 16.86 -0.61
C PRO A 178 19.92 18.28 -0.05
N GLY A 179 19.98 18.43 1.28
CA GLY A 179 19.90 19.73 1.96
C GLY A 179 18.57 20.06 2.65
N CYS A 180 17.51 19.26 2.45
CA CYS A 180 16.19 19.54 3.05
C CYS A 180 15.99 18.97 4.46
N TRP A 181 16.91 18.14 4.96
CA TRP A 181 16.89 17.63 6.34
C TRP A 181 18.28 17.83 6.95
N THR A 182 18.45 18.89 7.73
CA THR A 182 19.57 19.01 8.66
C THR A 182 19.21 18.25 9.93
N THR A 183 19.65 17.00 10.04
CA THR A 183 19.78 16.36 11.34
C THR A 183 20.88 17.09 12.10
N SER A 184 20.49 18.03 12.96
CA SER A 184 21.42 18.62 13.93
C SER A 184 21.95 17.48 14.82
N PRO A 185 23.27 17.22 14.86
CA PRO A 185 23.81 16.23 15.77
C PRO A 185 23.62 16.78 17.19
N ARG A 186 22.78 16.11 17.99
CA ARG A 186 22.70 16.41 19.42
C ARG A 186 24.11 16.30 20.01
N GLY A 187 24.61 17.42 20.53
CA GLY A 187 25.85 17.46 21.27
C GLY A 187 25.79 16.46 22.44
N SER A 188 26.72 15.51 22.42
CA SER A 188 27.12 14.79 23.62
C SER A 188 27.92 15.78 24.47
N ALA A 189 27.27 16.34 25.49
CA ALA A 189 27.97 16.99 26.59
C ALA A 189 28.18 15.92 27.68
N ALA A 190 29.36 15.31 27.68
CA ALA A 190 29.91 14.66 28.85
C ALA A 190 30.77 15.69 29.61
N ARG A 191 30.38 15.99 30.85
CA ARG A 191 31.27 16.32 31.97
C ARG A 191 30.61 15.84 33.25
#